data_AF-A0A9D0W0S9-F1
#
_entry.id   AF-A0A9D0W0S9-F1
#
_cell.length_a   1.000
_cell.length_b   1.000
_cell.length_c   1.000
_cell.angle_alpha   90.00
_cell.angle_beta   90.00
_cell.angle_gamma   90.00
#
_symmetry.space_group_name_H-M   'P 1'
#
loop_
_entity.id
_entity.type
_entity.pdbx_description
1 polymer ?
#
loop_
_entity_poly.entity_id
_entity_poly.type
_entity_poly.pdbx_seq_one_letter_code
_entity_poly.pdbx_strand_id
1 'polypeptide(L)'
;MQRCLIIEAEEAAGRFPHRPFRVAHRLADSPLFELSRLVELGRSLAPDRVEYNLGELDVHQDPASVPGNGLSVEETIERIGQCRSWLVLKNVEQDPDYRALLEGCMAEFRAWAGQTLGRMADMMAFIFVTSPGSVTPFHFDPELNFLLQIRGDKIMHAFDEADRELLPETRLEQQYVDPSTHRNLTFEPHYQARAESFHLQPGQGVYMP
;
A
#
# COMPACT_ATOMS: atom_id res chain seq x y z
N MET A 1 -15.42 4.39 20.32
CA MET A 1 -14.39 4.69 19.30
C MET A 1 -15.11 5.11 18.03
N GLN A 2 -14.65 6.18 17.37
CA GLN A 2 -15.21 6.59 16.08
C GLN A 2 -14.77 5.59 15.00
N ARG A 3 -15.63 5.29 14.01
CA ARG A 3 -15.31 4.30 12.98
C ARG A 3 -14.08 4.71 12.15
N CYS A 4 -13.15 3.79 11.94
CA CYS A 4 -11.92 4.02 11.18
C CYS A 4 -12.10 3.75 9.69
N LEU A 5 -12.68 2.61 9.34
CA LEU A 5 -12.91 2.10 7.99
C LEU A 5 -14.42 2.05 7.70
N ILE A 6 -14.80 2.48 6.50
CA ILE A 6 -16.19 2.57 6.04
C ILE A 6 -16.30 1.84 4.71
N ILE A 7 -17.02 0.73 4.71
CA ILE A 7 -17.29 -0.09 3.53
C ILE A 7 -18.77 0.01 3.20
N GLU A 8 -19.09 0.62 2.07
CA GLU A 8 -20.45 0.71 1.56
C GLU A 8 -20.85 -0.62 0.92
N ALA A 9 -21.96 -1.20 1.36
CA ALA A 9 -22.39 -2.52 0.91
C ALA A 9 -22.64 -2.58 -0.61
N GLU A 10 -23.13 -1.48 -1.19
CA GLU A 10 -23.37 -1.36 -2.63
C GLU A 10 -22.07 -1.40 -3.43
N GLU A 11 -21.03 -0.70 -2.95
CA GLU A 11 -19.71 -0.65 -3.59
C GLU A 11 -19.02 -2.01 -3.58
N ALA A 12 -19.19 -2.79 -2.50
CA ALA A 12 -18.62 -4.12 -2.38
C ALA A 12 -19.46 -5.24 -3.01
N ALA A 13 -20.73 -4.98 -3.34
CA ALA A 13 -21.67 -6.00 -3.81
C ALA A 13 -21.20 -6.64 -5.13
N GLY A 14 -21.07 -7.96 -5.14
CA GLY A 14 -20.60 -8.72 -6.31
C GLY A 14 -19.11 -8.53 -6.63
N ARG A 15 -18.37 -7.77 -5.81
CA ARG A 15 -16.92 -7.56 -5.95
C ARG A 15 -16.14 -8.29 -4.88
N PHE A 16 -16.56 -8.20 -3.61
CA PHE A 16 -15.89 -8.87 -2.51
C PHE A 16 -16.06 -10.40 -2.59
N PRO A 17 -14.99 -11.20 -2.38
CA PRO A 17 -13.62 -10.80 -2.03
C PRO A 17 -12.63 -10.69 -3.18
N HIS A 18 -13.04 -10.85 -4.43
CA HIS A 18 -12.13 -11.11 -5.57
C HIS A 18 -11.92 -9.92 -6.52
N ARG A 19 -12.64 -8.81 -6.34
CA ARG A 19 -12.52 -7.63 -7.19
C ARG A 19 -12.31 -6.37 -6.36
N PRO A 20 -11.54 -5.41 -6.87
CA PRO A 20 -11.29 -4.17 -6.16
C PRO A 20 -12.54 -3.31 -6.09
N PHE A 21 -12.67 -2.55 -4.99
CA PHE A 21 -13.76 -1.62 -4.78
C PHE A 21 -13.35 -0.48 -3.84
N ARG A 22 -14.04 0.67 -3.94
CA ARG A 22 -13.72 1.85 -3.13
C ARG A 22 -14.12 1.67 -1.67
N VAL A 23 -13.32 2.26 -0.78
CA VAL A 23 -13.65 2.39 0.64
C VAL A 23 -13.46 3.84 1.08
N ALA A 24 -14.10 4.22 2.18
CA ALA A 24 -13.84 5.49 2.85
C ALA A 24 -13.23 5.22 4.24
N HIS A 25 -12.54 6.21 4.81
CA HIS A 25 -11.95 6.10 6.14
C HIS A 25 -11.82 7.47 6.82
N ARG A 26 -11.61 7.47 8.13
CA ARG A 26 -11.44 8.70 8.94
C ARG A 26 -10.00 8.94 9.42
N LEU A 27 -9.05 8.24 8.81
CA LEU A 27 -7.65 8.28 9.19
C LEU A 27 -6.92 9.56 8.76
N ALA A 28 -7.45 10.30 7.76
CA ALA A 28 -6.77 11.47 7.18
C ALA A 28 -6.52 12.60 8.18
N ASP A 29 -7.37 12.73 9.20
CA ASP A 29 -7.25 13.76 10.25
C ASP A 29 -6.53 13.25 11.52
N SER A 30 -5.98 12.03 11.49
CA SER A 30 -5.32 11.45 12.67
C SER A 30 -3.94 12.08 12.90
N PRO A 31 -3.62 12.51 14.14
CA PRO A 31 -2.29 13.03 14.46
C PRO A 31 -1.17 11.99 14.27
N LEU A 32 -1.51 10.70 14.18
CA LEU A 32 -0.55 9.64 13.86
C LEU A 32 0.06 9.78 12.47
N PHE A 33 -0.57 10.52 11.55
CA PHE A 33 -0.02 10.71 10.20
C PHE A 33 0.54 12.13 9.97
N GLU A 34 0.70 12.93 11.02
CA GLU A 34 1.47 14.16 10.94
C GLU A 34 2.94 13.87 10.67
N LEU A 35 3.60 14.72 9.87
CA LEU A 35 4.99 14.50 9.45
C LEU A 35 5.93 14.34 10.66
N SER A 36 5.75 15.14 11.71
CA SER A 36 6.50 15.05 12.97
C SER A 36 6.38 13.66 13.60
N ARG A 37 5.15 13.12 13.69
CA ARG A 37 4.90 11.78 14.26
C ARG A 37 5.45 10.66 13.38
N LEU A 38 5.46 10.84 12.06
CA LEU A 38 6.10 9.91 11.12
C LEU A 38 7.63 9.91 11.26
N VAL A 39 8.26 11.06 11.54
CA VAL A 39 9.69 11.14 11.85
C VAL A 39 10.01 10.38 13.14
N GLU A 40 9.19 10.56 14.18
CA GLU A 40 9.33 9.81 15.44
C GLU A 40 9.18 8.30 15.24
N LEU A 41 8.18 7.89 14.46
CA LEU A 41 7.98 6.48 14.10
C LEU A 41 9.19 5.93 13.33
N GLY A 42 9.69 6.65 12.33
CA GLY A 42 10.86 6.22 11.56
C GLY A 42 12.12 6.05 12.42
N ARG A 43 12.25 6.79 13.53
CA ARG A 43 13.35 6.63 14.49
C ARG A 43 13.15 5.47 15.46
N SER A 44 11.91 5.09 15.77
CA SER A 44 11.60 4.03 16.73
C SER A 44 11.63 2.63 16.11
N LEU A 45 11.38 2.54 14.80
CA LEU A 45 11.40 1.28 14.05
C LEU A 45 12.83 0.74 13.89
N ALA A 46 12.94 -0.59 13.77
CA ALA A 46 14.20 -1.24 13.44
C ALA A 46 14.67 -0.82 12.03
N PRO A 47 16.00 -0.72 11.77
CA PRO A 47 16.52 -0.22 10.50
C PRO A 47 16.04 -1.00 9.25
N ASP A 48 15.79 -2.31 9.37
CA ASP A 48 15.27 -3.18 8.29
C ASP A 48 13.80 -2.90 7.95
N ARG A 49 13.12 -2.03 8.71
CA ARG A 49 11.71 -1.65 8.53
C ARG A 49 11.55 -0.26 7.96
N VAL A 50 12.64 0.44 7.69
CA VAL A 50 12.62 1.78 7.13
C VAL A 50 13.37 1.76 5.81
N GLU A 51 12.63 1.87 4.71
CA GLU A 51 13.19 1.98 3.37
C GLU A 51 13.00 3.39 2.85
N TYR A 52 14.05 3.97 2.28
CA TYR A 52 13.97 5.28 1.65
C TYR A 52 14.95 5.34 0.49
N ASN A 53 14.50 5.92 -0.61
CA ASN A 53 15.15 5.80 -1.91
C ASN A 53 14.88 7.07 -2.76
N LEU A 54 15.76 7.34 -3.73
CA LEU A 54 15.48 8.33 -4.77
C LEU A 54 14.23 7.92 -5.59
N GLY A 55 13.45 8.90 -5.99
CA GLY A 55 12.08 8.80 -6.52
C GLY A 55 11.97 8.99 -8.02
N GLU A 56 13.09 9.15 -8.74
CA GLU A 56 13.15 8.81 -10.17
C GLU A 56 13.43 7.32 -10.30
N LEU A 57 12.40 6.49 -10.11
CA LEU A 57 12.48 5.07 -10.44
C LEU A 57 11.77 4.84 -11.77
N ASP A 58 12.47 4.18 -12.69
CA ASP A 58 11.86 3.57 -13.87
C ASP A 58 10.91 2.44 -13.42
N VAL A 59 9.84 2.19 -14.19
CA VAL A 59 8.88 1.10 -13.94
C VAL A 59 9.59 -0.26 -13.83
N HIS A 60 10.78 -0.39 -14.42
CA HIS A 60 11.58 -1.62 -14.42
C HIS A 60 12.79 -1.63 -13.46
N GLN A 61 12.93 -0.64 -12.55
CA GLN A 61 14.11 -0.54 -11.68
C GLN A 61 14.19 -1.68 -10.67
N ASP A 62 15.36 -2.33 -10.58
CA ASP A 62 15.68 -3.30 -9.53
C ASP A 62 15.80 -2.59 -8.16
N PRO A 63 14.98 -2.93 -7.15
CA PRO A 63 15.01 -2.28 -5.84
C PRO A 63 16.33 -2.42 -5.09
N ALA A 64 17.13 -3.46 -5.36
CA ALA A 64 18.46 -3.62 -4.74
C ALA A 64 19.52 -2.66 -5.33
N SER A 65 19.21 -2.01 -6.45
CA SER A 65 20.14 -1.16 -7.21
C SER A 65 19.90 0.34 -7.04
N VAL A 66 18.91 0.74 -6.23
CA VAL A 66 18.54 2.15 -6.07
C VAL A 66 19.55 2.86 -5.17
N PRO A 67 20.24 3.92 -5.66
CA PRO A 67 21.15 4.68 -4.81
C PRO A 67 20.37 5.43 -3.73
N GLY A 68 20.89 5.41 -2.50
CA GLY A 68 20.37 6.25 -1.42
C GLY A 68 20.44 7.74 -1.79
N ASN A 69 19.45 8.52 -1.37
CA ASN A 69 19.36 9.96 -1.67
C ASN A 69 20.35 10.84 -0.88
N GLY A 70 21.14 10.24 0.01
CA GLY A 70 22.06 10.95 0.92
C GLY A 70 21.36 11.72 2.05
N LEU A 71 20.03 11.63 2.14
CA LEU A 71 19.21 12.26 3.18
C LEU A 71 18.94 11.26 4.30
N SER A 72 18.79 11.77 5.52
CA SER A 72 18.18 11.03 6.61
C SER A 72 16.69 10.79 6.38
N VAL A 73 16.11 9.86 7.15
CA VAL A 73 14.66 9.60 7.21
C VAL A 73 13.89 10.89 7.51
N GLU A 74 14.38 11.69 8.46
CA GLU A 74 13.82 12.99 8.82
C GLU A 74 13.83 13.97 7.63
N GLU A 75 15.00 14.18 7.02
CA GLU A 75 15.13 15.08 5.88
C GLU A 75 14.28 14.61 4.68
N THR A 76 14.14 13.29 4.50
CA THR A 76 13.29 12.71 3.45
C THR A 76 11.81 13.00 3.72
N ILE A 77 11.32 12.80 4.94
CA ILE A 77 9.92 13.08 5.31
C ILE A 77 9.62 14.58 5.19
N GLU A 78 10.48 15.44 5.73
CA GLU A 78 10.29 16.89 5.72
C GLU A 78 10.30 17.47 4.30
N ARG A 79 11.15 16.92 3.42
CA ARG A 79 11.31 17.41 2.05
C ARG A 79 10.58 16.58 1.01
N ILE A 80 9.72 15.63 1.40
CA ILE A 80 9.14 14.67 0.46
C ILE A 80 8.41 15.34 -0.72
N GLY A 81 7.85 16.53 -0.53
CA GLY A 81 7.21 17.28 -1.62
C GLY A 81 8.19 17.79 -2.71
N GLN A 82 9.49 17.77 -2.45
CA GLN A 82 10.51 18.45 -3.25
C GLN A 82 11.77 17.60 -3.51
N CYS A 83 12.03 16.57 -2.70
CA CYS A 83 13.28 15.82 -2.76
C CYS A 83 13.25 14.61 -3.71
N ARG A 84 12.17 14.45 -4.49
CA ARG A 84 12.00 13.37 -5.47
C ARG A 84 12.43 12.04 -4.86
N SER A 85 11.81 11.65 -3.76
CA SER A 85 12.13 10.44 -2.99
C SER A 85 10.85 9.70 -2.63
N TRP A 86 11.01 8.45 -2.24
CA TRP A 86 9.96 7.70 -1.56
C TRP A 86 10.50 7.08 -0.29
N LEU A 87 9.62 6.91 0.68
CA LEU A 87 9.90 6.30 1.96
C LEU A 87 8.76 5.35 2.32
N VAL A 88 9.13 4.19 2.85
CA VAL A 88 8.22 3.21 3.41
C VAL A 88 8.62 2.89 4.83
N LEU A 89 7.65 3.04 5.74
CA LEU A 89 7.71 2.51 7.09
C LEU A 89 6.95 1.18 7.09
N LYS A 90 7.66 0.08 7.30
CA LYS A 90 7.13 -1.29 7.26
C LYS A 90 6.77 -1.75 8.67
N ASN A 91 5.73 -2.57 8.78
CA ASN A 91 5.33 -3.20 10.03
C ASN A 91 5.17 -2.20 11.18
N VAL A 92 4.45 -1.10 10.90
CA VAL A 92 4.31 0.02 11.85
C VAL A 92 3.54 -0.39 13.11
N GLU A 93 2.82 -1.52 13.08
CA GLU A 93 2.18 -2.11 14.26
C GLU A 93 3.16 -2.56 15.37
N GLN A 94 4.46 -2.46 15.15
CA GLN A 94 5.45 -2.59 16.22
C GLN A 94 5.38 -1.40 17.19
N ASP A 95 4.95 -0.23 16.73
CA ASP A 95 4.62 0.91 17.57
C ASP A 95 3.20 0.74 18.16
N PRO A 96 3.00 0.89 19.49
CA PRO A 96 1.71 0.65 20.15
C PRO A 96 0.54 1.48 19.61
N ASP A 97 0.77 2.72 19.20
CA ASP A 97 -0.30 3.61 18.73
C ASP A 97 -0.83 3.14 17.36
N TYR A 98 0.09 2.78 16.47
CA TYR A 98 -0.26 2.27 15.14
C TYR A 98 -0.81 0.85 15.20
N ARG A 99 -0.38 0.04 16.18
CA ARG A 99 -1.01 -1.25 16.48
C ARG A 99 -2.47 -1.09 16.83
N ALA A 100 -2.78 -0.19 17.77
CA ALA A 100 -4.15 0.06 18.19
C ALA A 100 -5.01 0.56 17.00
N LEU A 101 -4.43 1.38 16.13
CA LEU A 101 -5.09 1.84 14.91
C LEU A 101 -5.40 0.69 13.93
N LEU A 102 -4.40 -0.15 13.63
CA LEU A 102 -4.55 -1.32 12.76
C LEU A 102 -5.61 -2.29 13.31
N GLU A 103 -5.53 -2.61 14.61
CA GLU A 103 -6.48 -3.50 15.27
C GLU A 103 -7.91 -2.95 15.21
N GLY A 104 -8.09 -1.63 15.35
CA GLY A 104 -9.38 -0.96 15.19
C GLY A 104 -9.95 -1.10 13.78
N CYS A 105 -9.17 -0.76 12.75
CA CYS A 105 -9.56 -0.94 11.34
C CYS A 105 -9.93 -2.39 11.02
N MET A 106 -9.10 -3.33 11.46
CA MET A 106 -9.30 -4.75 11.19
C MET A 106 -10.47 -5.35 11.97
N ALA A 107 -10.79 -4.84 13.17
CA ALA A 107 -11.98 -5.24 13.90
C ALA A 107 -13.25 -4.83 13.15
N GLU A 108 -13.28 -3.62 12.57
CA GLU A 108 -14.40 -3.14 11.75
C GLU A 108 -14.53 -3.94 10.45
N PHE A 109 -13.41 -4.21 9.79
CA PHE A 109 -13.41 -5.05 8.59
C PHE A 109 -13.89 -6.47 8.88
N ARG A 110 -13.41 -7.11 9.96
CA ARG A 110 -13.88 -8.45 10.38
C ARG A 110 -15.37 -8.47 10.66
N ALA A 111 -15.88 -7.45 11.35
CA ALA A 111 -17.31 -7.33 11.63
C ALA A 111 -18.15 -7.20 10.35
N TRP A 112 -17.63 -6.47 9.35
CA TRP A 112 -18.29 -6.29 8.06
C TRP A 112 -18.19 -7.53 7.15
N ALA A 113 -17.01 -8.12 7.02
CA ALA A 113 -16.73 -9.27 6.15
C ALA A 113 -17.37 -10.57 6.65
N GLY A 114 -17.68 -10.65 7.95
CA GLY A 114 -18.26 -11.84 8.56
C GLY A 114 -17.35 -13.06 8.42
N GLN A 115 -17.89 -14.15 7.90
CA GLN A 115 -17.16 -15.42 7.74
C GLN A 115 -16.57 -15.62 6.34
N THR A 116 -16.81 -14.69 5.40
CA THR A 116 -16.46 -14.85 3.97
C THR A 116 -14.99 -15.19 3.74
N LEU A 117 -14.08 -14.57 4.52
CA LEU A 117 -12.63 -14.77 4.38
C LEU A 117 -12.05 -15.81 5.35
N GLY A 118 -12.88 -16.46 6.16
CA GLY A 118 -12.39 -17.34 7.22
C GLY A 118 -11.48 -16.61 8.23
N ARG A 119 -10.34 -17.24 8.57
CA ARG A 119 -9.39 -16.69 9.56
C ARG A 119 -8.49 -15.64 8.92
N MET A 120 -8.64 -14.38 9.32
CA MET A 120 -7.69 -13.31 8.99
C MET A 120 -6.48 -13.34 9.94
N ALA A 121 -5.31 -13.68 9.42
CA ALA A 121 -4.04 -13.73 10.14
C ALA A 121 -3.07 -12.65 9.64
N ASP A 122 -1.95 -12.48 10.32
CA ASP A 122 -0.79 -11.72 9.85
C ASP A 122 -1.10 -10.27 9.40
N MET A 123 -1.92 -9.58 10.21
CA MET A 123 -2.22 -8.17 9.98
C MET A 123 -0.95 -7.34 10.12
N MET A 124 -0.64 -6.57 9.08
CA MET A 124 0.51 -5.68 9.04
C MET A 124 0.09 -4.34 8.48
N ALA A 125 0.81 -3.28 8.86
CA ALA A 125 0.59 -1.95 8.31
C ALA A 125 1.87 -1.36 7.75
N PHE A 126 1.74 -0.66 6.62
CA PHE A 126 2.81 0.03 5.92
C PHE A 126 2.39 1.47 5.68
N ILE A 127 3.32 2.41 5.83
CA ILE A 127 3.09 3.84 5.52
C ILE A 127 4.01 4.23 4.37
N PHE A 128 3.41 4.71 3.29
CA PHE A 128 4.13 5.19 2.10
C PHE A 128 4.11 6.72 2.09
N VAL A 129 5.28 7.32 1.99
CA VAL A 129 5.48 8.77 1.87
C VAL A 129 6.25 9.02 0.58
N THR A 130 5.61 9.60 -0.43
CA THR A 130 6.18 9.68 -1.78
C THR A 130 6.12 11.08 -2.36
N SER A 131 7.15 11.47 -3.12
CA SER A 131 7.13 12.70 -3.91
C SER A 131 6.08 12.64 -5.03
N PRO A 132 5.59 13.80 -5.50
CA PRO A 132 4.74 13.87 -6.69
C PRO A 132 5.41 13.20 -7.91
N GLY A 133 4.63 12.44 -8.67
CA GLY A 133 5.09 11.76 -9.88
C GLY A 133 5.81 10.43 -9.63
N SER A 134 6.01 10.00 -8.38
CA SER A 134 6.58 8.68 -8.09
C SER A 134 5.63 7.54 -8.49
N VAL A 135 6.18 6.54 -9.19
CA VAL A 135 5.46 5.35 -9.66
C VAL A 135 5.93 4.13 -8.87
N THR A 136 4.98 3.33 -8.41
CA THR A 136 5.27 1.98 -7.90
C THR A 136 5.22 1.03 -9.10
N PRO A 137 6.28 0.23 -9.37
CA PRO A 137 6.30 -0.75 -10.46
C PRO A 137 5.08 -1.66 -10.48
N PHE A 138 4.72 -2.19 -11.65
CA PHE A 138 3.66 -3.18 -11.77
C PHE A 138 4.04 -4.46 -11.00
N HIS A 139 3.15 -4.93 -10.12
CA HIS A 139 3.38 -6.07 -9.25
C HIS A 139 2.05 -6.68 -8.81
N PHE A 140 2.13 -7.83 -8.16
CA PHE A 140 1.04 -8.37 -7.34
C PHE A 140 1.57 -8.66 -5.94
N ASP A 141 0.67 -8.65 -4.96
CA ASP A 141 0.96 -9.02 -3.58
C ASP A 141 0.12 -10.26 -3.22
N PRO A 142 0.63 -11.20 -2.41
CA PRO A 142 -0.12 -12.40 -2.00
C PRO A 142 -1.16 -12.12 -0.91
N GLU A 143 -1.22 -10.91 -0.35
CA GLU A 143 -2.15 -10.52 0.70
C GLU A 143 -3.35 -9.70 0.17
N LEU A 144 -4.49 -9.84 0.86
CA LEU A 144 -5.61 -8.91 0.72
C LEU A 144 -5.21 -7.56 1.34
N ASN A 145 -5.36 -6.49 0.57
CA ASN A 145 -4.82 -5.18 0.94
C ASN A 145 -5.88 -4.08 0.95
N PHE A 146 -5.68 -3.09 1.82
CA PHE A 146 -6.38 -1.81 1.76
C PHE A 146 -5.36 -0.70 1.55
N LEU A 147 -5.48 0.05 0.45
CA LEU A 147 -4.73 1.28 0.28
C LEU A 147 -5.60 2.46 0.71
N LEU A 148 -5.24 3.11 1.82
CA LEU A 148 -5.99 4.21 2.43
C LEU A 148 -5.22 5.52 2.27
N GLN A 149 -5.77 6.48 1.52
CA GLN A 149 -5.11 7.72 1.18
C GLN A 149 -5.25 8.74 2.31
N ILE A 150 -4.14 9.06 2.98
CA ILE A 150 -4.12 10.02 4.09
C ILE A 150 -3.99 11.47 3.59
N ARG A 151 -3.02 11.76 2.72
CA ARG A 151 -2.68 13.13 2.29
C ARG A 151 -2.27 13.18 0.83
N GLY A 152 -2.73 14.21 0.10
CA GLY A 152 -2.50 14.37 -1.33
C GLY A 152 -3.33 13.38 -2.16
N ASP A 153 -3.09 13.36 -3.46
CA ASP A 153 -3.83 12.51 -4.40
C ASP A 153 -2.98 11.31 -4.84
N LYS A 154 -3.63 10.17 -5.06
CA LYS A 154 -3.02 8.95 -5.61
C LYS A 154 -3.94 8.37 -6.68
N ILE A 155 -3.33 7.83 -7.74
CA ILE A 155 -4.04 6.98 -8.70
C ILE A 155 -3.54 5.55 -8.48
N MET A 156 -4.46 4.65 -8.18
CA MET A 156 -4.19 3.20 -8.10
C MET A 156 -4.78 2.53 -9.34
N HIS A 157 -3.97 1.76 -10.05
CA HIS A 157 -4.41 0.97 -11.20
C HIS A 157 -4.51 -0.48 -10.76
N ALA A 158 -5.72 -1.04 -10.81
CA ALA A 158 -5.98 -2.44 -10.54
C ALA A 158 -6.17 -3.20 -11.85
N PHE A 159 -5.70 -4.44 -11.88
CA PHE A 159 -5.74 -5.32 -13.04
C PHE A 159 -6.39 -6.64 -12.63
N ASP A 160 -7.00 -7.35 -13.59
CA ASP A 160 -7.66 -8.63 -13.34
C ASP A 160 -6.60 -9.73 -13.12
N GLU A 161 -6.62 -10.36 -11.94
CA GLU A 161 -5.72 -11.47 -11.59
C GLU A 161 -5.90 -12.72 -12.48
N ALA A 162 -7.07 -12.85 -13.12
CA ALA A 162 -7.37 -13.95 -14.02
C ALA A 162 -6.81 -13.75 -15.43
N ASP A 163 -6.35 -12.55 -15.78
CA ASP A 163 -5.73 -12.26 -17.07
C ASP A 163 -4.31 -12.84 -17.12
N ARG A 164 -4.16 -14.00 -17.78
CA ARG A 164 -2.89 -14.71 -17.89
C ARG A 164 -1.85 -14.04 -18.80
N GLU A 165 -2.23 -13.00 -19.52
CA GLU A 165 -1.27 -12.14 -20.20
C GLU A 165 -0.62 -11.16 -19.22
N LEU A 166 -1.40 -10.62 -18.28
CA LEU A 166 -0.92 -9.72 -17.22
C LEU A 166 -0.16 -10.49 -16.13
N LEU A 167 -0.69 -11.65 -15.74
CA LEU A 167 -0.17 -12.50 -14.67
C LEU A 167 -0.06 -13.96 -15.16
N PRO A 168 1.03 -14.31 -15.88
CA PRO A 168 1.26 -15.66 -16.35
C PRO A 168 1.32 -16.67 -15.19
N GLU A 169 0.79 -17.87 -15.40
CA GLU A 169 0.80 -18.94 -14.39
C GLU A 169 2.21 -19.30 -13.93
N THR A 170 3.18 -19.28 -14.84
CA THR A 170 4.59 -19.51 -14.52
C THR A 170 5.14 -18.48 -13.54
N ARG A 171 4.68 -17.22 -13.60
CA ARG A 171 5.09 -16.17 -12.67
C ARG A 171 4.45 -16.35 -11.30
N LEU A 172 3.19 -16.77 -11.26
CA LEU A 172 2.51 -17.15 -10.01
C LEU A 172 3.26 -18.29 -9.33
N GLU A 173 3.52 -19.38 -10.04
CA GLU A 173 4.24 -20.53 -9.50
C GLU A 173 5.64 -20.16 -9.00
N GLN A 174 6.39 -19.37 -9.76
CA GLN A 174 7.73 -18.89 -9.36
C GLN A 174 7.70 -18.11 -8.05
N GLN A 175 6.73 -17.22 -7.86
CA GLN A 175 6.60 -16.42 -6.64
C GLN A 175 6.42 -17.29 -5.39
N TYR A 176 5.67 -18.39 -5.49
CA TYR A 176 5.40 -19.28 -4.37
C TYR A 176 6.45 -20.37 -4.15
N VAL A 177 7.25 -20.70 -5.18
CA VAL A 177 8.29 -21.74 -5.10
C VAL A 177 9.66 -21.16 -4.74
N ASP A 178 9.98 -19.96 -5.21
CA ASP A 178 11.27 -19.31 -4.99
C ASP A 178 11.10 -17.98 -4.23
N PRO A 179 11.40 -17.96 -2.90
CA PRO A 179 11.32 -16.75 -2.08
C PRO A 179 12.24 -15.61 -2.53
N SER A 180 13.21 -15.86 -3.41
CA SER A 180 14.06 -14.82 -4.00
C SER A 180 13.41 -14.12 -5.19
N THR A 181 12.28 -14.63 -5.70
CA THR A 181 11.52 -13.99 -6.78
C THR A 181 10.96 -12.66 -6.30
N HIS A 182 11.39 -11.58 -6.95
CA HIS A 182 10.86 -10.26 -6.68
C HIS A 182 9.43 -10.12 -7.19
N ARG A 183 8.57 -9.48 -6.41
CA ARG A 183 7.12 -9.29 -6.70
C ARG A 183 6.80 -8.53 -7.99
N ASN A 184 7.78 -7.80 -8.54
CA ASN A 184 7.57 -6.97 -9.73
C ASN A 184 7.36 -7.83 -10.97
N LEU A 185 6.39 -7.43 -11.79
CA LEU A 185 6.07 -8.02 -13.08
C LEU A 185 6.55 -7.10 -14.20
N THR A 186 6.68 -7.66 -15.40
CA THR A 186 6.94 -6.86 -16.60
C THR A 186 5.67 -6.13 -17.00
N PHE A 187 5.73 -4.81 -17.09
CA PHE A 187 4.63 -3.99 -17.60
C PHE A 187 4.82 -3.71 -19.09
N GLU A 188 3.78 -4.00 -19.88
CA GLU A 188 3.70 -3.62 -21.29
C GLU A 188 2.72 -2.44 -21.44
N PRO A 189 3.02 -1.41 -22.26
CA PRO A 189 2.16 -0.23 -22.36
C PRO A 189 0.69 -0.50 -22.72
N HIS A 190 0.42 -1.57 -23.49
CA HIS A 190 -0.97 -1.93 -23.85
C HIS A 190 -1.78 -2.49 -22.69
N TYR A 191 -1.13 -2.91 -21.60
CA TYR A 191 -1.82 -3.33 -20.38
C TYR A 191 -2.60 -2.19 -19.73
N GLN A 192 -2.16 -0.94 -19.89
CA GLN A 192 -2.84 0.21 -19.29
C GLN A 192 -4.32 0.31 -19.68
N ALA A 193 -4.68 -0.13 -20.88
CA ALA A 193 -6.06 -0.14 -21.36
C ALA A 193 -6.97 -1.13 -20.60
N ARG A 194 -6.39 -2.06 -19.85
CA ARG A 194 -7.09 -3.08 -19.04
C ARG A 194 -7.24 -2.68 -17.57
N ALA A 195 -6.67 -1.54 -17.16
CA ALA A 195 -6.68 -1.09 -15.77
C ALA A 195 -8.04 -0.52 -15.33
N GLU A 196 -8.55 -0.98 -14.19
CA GLU A 196 -9.55 -0.24 -13.41
C GLU A 196 -8.81 0.81 -12.55
N SER A 197 -9.11 2.10 -12.76
CA SER A 197 -8.35 3.20 -12.16
C SER A 197 -9.10 3.88 -11.02
N PHE A 198 -8.48 3.93 -9.85
CA PHE A 198 -9.02 4.55 -8.64
C PHE A 198 -8.24 5.83 -8.33
N HIS A 199 -8.87 6.97 -8.57
CA HIS A 199 -8.40 8.26 -8.06
C HIS A 199 -8.80 8.36 -6.57
N LEU A 200 -7.81 8.54 -5.71
CA LEU A 200 -7.94 8.57 -4.26
C LEU A 200 -7.50 9.94 -3.74
N GLN A 201 -8.38 10.58 -2.98
CA GLN A 201 -8.16 11.79 -2.20
C GLN A 201 -8.10 11.45 -0.71
N PRO A 202 -7.68 12.38 0.17
CA PRO A 202 -7.69 12.16 1.62
C PRO A 202 -9.03 11.61 2.13
N GLY A 203 -8.98 10.50 2.88
CA GLY A 203 -10.18 9.83 3.41
C GLY A 203 -10.80 8.79 2.48
N GLN A 204 -10.23 8.59 1.29
CA GLN A 204 -10.64 7.56 0.34
C GLN A 204 -9.60 6.43 0.29
N GLY A 205 -10.06 5.24 -0.04
CA GLY A 205 -9.18 4.11 -0.27
C GLY A 205 -9.76 3.11 -1.26
N VAL A 206 -9.03 2.02 -1.43
CA VAL A 206 -9.43 0.89 -2.26
C VAL A 206 -9.09 -0.41 -1.54
N TYR A 207 -10.03 -1.35 -1.55
CA TYR A 207 -9.76 -2.75 -1.26
C TYR A 207 -9.12 -3.37 -2.51
N MET A 208 -7.96 -4.00 -2.35
CA MET A 208 -7.31 -4.80 -3.36
C MET A 208 -7.36 -6.28 -2.95
N PRO A 209 -8.06 -7.12 -3.73
CA PRO A 209 -8.02 -8.57 -3.55
C PRO A 209 -6.64 -9.15 -3.85
#